data_AF-A0A0E0LK95-F1
#
_entry.id   AF-A0A0E0LK95-F1
#
_cell.length_a   1.000
_cell.length_b   1.000
_cell.length_c   1.000
_cell.angle_alpha   90.00
_cell.angle_beta   90.00
_cell.angle_gamma   90.00
#
_symmetry.space_group_name_H-M   'P 1'
#
loop_
_entity.id
_entity.type
_entity.pdbx_description
1 polymer ?
#
loop_
_entity_poly.entity_id
_entity_poly.type
_entity_poly.pdbx_seq_one_letter_code
_entity_poly.pdbx_strand_id
1 'polypeptide(L)'
;MPPPVPPEERRKPSPAESREWTQRFFQGLGVGVPLPAHAELPAAYSALVRGILSSAAVSPAPPRVSCTLSVSPAAVNAYDTLHGGMVAAVAEAVGMACARAAAGDKEMFLGELSTAYLSAARLNSEVEVEAQILRKGRSVVVTTVEFRLKDTKKLCYLSRATFYIMPQPNTSREDSPAAAVMRMRGFVRRTRQCVRRRVMAESRERRGMPSWSWRRSSVEELRPHWSSSFGDLVAVGFIDLSSHSV
;
A
#
# COMPACT_ATOMS: atom_id res chain seq x y z
N MET A 1 -1.83 -25.92 -46.10
CA MET A 1 -2.18 -25.06 -44.95
C MET A 1 -3.54 -24.44 -45.21
N PRO A 2 -4.48 -24.45 -44.26
CA PRO A 2 -5.70 -23.66 -44.42
C PRO A 2 -5.34 -22.17 -44.52
N PRO A 3 -6.09 -21.37 -45.30
CA PRO A 3 -5.84 -19.94 -45.44
C PRO A 3 -6.00 -19.23 -44.08
N PRO A 4 -5.26 -18.13 -43.84
CA PRO A 4 -5.42 -17.33 -42.63
C PRO A 4 -6.84 -16.78 -42.55
N VAL A 5 -7.49 -17.02 -41.41
CA VAL A 5 -8.82 -16.48 -41.11
C VAL A 5 -8.72 -14.95 -41.11
N PRO A 6 -9.60 -14.22 -41.83
CA PRO A 6 -9.59 -12.76 -41.84
C PRO A 6 -9.72 -12.21 -40.40
N PRO A 7 -9.13 -11.05 -40.08
CA PRO A 7 -9.36 -10.40 -38.80
C PRO A 7 -10.87 -10.14 -38.67
N GLU A 8 -11.51 -10.88 -37.77
CA GLU A 8 -12.92 -10.77 -37.48
C GLU A 8 -13.20 -9.30 -37.11
N GLU A 9 -13.89 -8.59 -37.99
CA GLU A 9 -14.21 -7.18 -37.80
C GLU A 9 -15.15 -7.12 -36.60
N ARG A 10 -14.61 -6.86 -35.40
CA ARG A 10 -15.39 -6.82 -34.15
C ARG A 10 -16.45 -5.73 -34.28
N ARG A 11 -17.65 -6.14 -34.69
CA ARG A 11 -18.84 -5.30 -34.74
C ARG A 11 -18.99 -4.63 -33.37
N LYS A 12 -18.96 -3.30 -33.35
CA LYS A 12 -19.24 -2.56 -32.11
C LYS A 12 -20.71 -2.81 -31.75
N PRO A 13 -21.01 -3.41 -30.59
CA PRO A 13 -22.39 -3.63 -30.19
C PRO A 13 -23.15 -2.31 -30.08
N SER A 14 -24.45 -2.33 -30.35
CA SER A 14 -25.30 -1.17 -30.10
C SER A 14 -25.27 -0.80 -28.60
N PRO A 15 -25.67 0.42 -28.20
CA PRO A 15 -25.75 0.78 -26.79
C PRO A 15 -26.66 -0.16 -25.98
N ALA A 16 -27.75 -0.66 -26.59
CA ALA A 16 -28.65 -1.61 -25.97
C ALA A 16 -27.99 -2.99 -25.75
N GLU A 17 -27.31 -3.51 -26.78
CA GLU A 17 -26.55 -4.77 -26.68
C GLU A 17 -25.40 -4.66 -25.67
N SER A 18 -24.69 -3.52 -25.64
CA SER A 18 -23.62 -3.25 -24.67
C SER A 18 -24.16 -3.24 -23.24
N ARG A 19 -25.32 -2.62 -23.02
CA ARG A 19 -25.99 -2.59 -21.71
C ARG A 19 -26.39 -3.98 -21.27
N GLU A 20 -26.99 -4.76 -22.17
CA GLU A 20 -27.43 -6.12 -21.86
C GLU A 20 -26.24 -7.04 -21.55
N TRP A 21 -25.15 -6.95 -22.32
CA TRP A 21 -23.91 -7.68 -22.04
C TRP A 21 -23.31 -7.26 -20.70
N THR A 22 -23.23 -5.96 -20.43
CA THR A 22 -22.72 -5.44 -19.15
C THR A 22 -23.57 -5.95 -17.98
N GLN A 23 -24.90 -5.96 -18.13
CA GLN A 23 -25.81 -6.47 -17.11
C GLN A 23 -25.62 -7.97 -16.87
N ARG A 24 -25.52 -8.78 -17.94
CA ARG A 24 -25.21 -10.22 -17.85
C ARG A 24 -23.86 -10.46 -17.19
N PHE A 25 -22.85 -9.65 -17.50
CA PHE A 25 -21.54 -9.73 -16.87
C PHE A 25 -21.64 -9.50 -15.36
N PHE A 26 -22.31 -8.43 -14.91
CA PHE A 26 -22.52 -8.19 -13.48
C PHE A 26 -23.34 -9.27 -12.79
N GLN A 27 -24.38 -9.79 -13.45
CA GLN A 27 -25.15 -10.93 -12.93
C GLN A 27 -24.28 -12.19 -12.80
N GLY A 28 -23.41 -12.46 -13.77
CA GLY A 28 -22.44 -13.56 -13.72
C GLY A 28 -21.38 -13.39 -12.62
N LEU A 29 -21.06 -12.14 -12.24
CA LEU A 29 -20.26 -11.84 -11.05
C LEU A 29 -21.03 -12.01 -9.73
N GLY A 30 -22.32 -12.34 -9.78
CA GLY A 30 -23.16 -12.53 -8.60
C GLY A 30 -23.76 -11.24 -8.04
N VAL A 31 -23.87 -10.16 -8.83
CA VAL A 31 -24.56 -8.94 -8.39
C VAL A 31 -26.01 -9.29 -8.01
N GLY A 32 -26.37 -9.02 -6.75
CA GLY A 32 -27.68 -9.34 -6.18
C GLY A 32 -27.78 -10.68 -5.47
N VAL A 33 -26.73 -11.51 -5.51
CA VAL A 33 -26.62 -12.71 -4.68
C VAL A 33 -26.13 -12.28 -3.29
N PRO A 34 -26.84 -12.62 -2.19
CA PRO A 34 -26.35 -12.35 -0.85
C PRO A 34 -24.98 -12.96 -0.64
N LEU A 35 -24.07 -12.22 0.00
CA LEU A 35 -22.79 -12.78 0.39
C LEU A 35 -23.02 -13.93 1.39
N PRO A 36 -22.20 -14.98 1.33
CA PRO A 36 -22.23 -16.02 2.35
C PRO A 36 -22.02 -15.43 3.75
N ALA A 37 -22.65 -16.01 4.77
CA ALA A 37 -22.56 -15.50 6.15
C ALA A 37 -21.12 -15.35 6.66
N HIS A 38 -20.19 -16.20 6.21
CA HIS A 38 -18.79 -16.12 6.60
C HIS A 38 -18.04 -14.91 6.00
N ALA A 39 -18.55 -14.32 4.90
CA ALA A 39 -17.98 -13.14 4.27
C ALA A 39 -18.35 -11.84 5.00
N GLU A 40 -19.44 -11.85 5.78
CA GLU A 40 -19.91 -10.73 6.61
C GLU A 40 -19.19 -10.65 7.97
N LEU A 41 -18.39 -11.66 8.31
CA LEU A 41 -17.64 -11.66 9.56
C LEU A 41 -16.51 -10.62 9.51
N PRO A 42 -16.23 -9.88 10.61
CA PRO A 42 -15.15 -8.87 10.64
C PRO A 42 -13.76 -9.41 10.26
N ALA A 43 -13.53 -10.72 10.44
CA ALA A 43 -12.29 -11.40 10.12
C ALA A 43 -12.31 -12.14 8.76
N ALA A 44 -13.37 -12.00 7.96
CA ALA A 44 -13.53 -12.73 6.71
C ALA A 44 -12.36 -12.51 5.74
N TYR A 45 -11.97 -11.25 5.55
CA TYR A 45 -10.85 -10.88 4.67
C TYR A 45 -9.53 -11.47 5.14
N SER A 46 -9.21 -11.34 6.43
CA SER A 46 -7.96 -11.87 6.98
C SER A 46 -7.95 -13.40 6.99
N ALA A 47 -9.10 -14.04 7.22
CA ALA A 47 -9.25 -15.49 7.12
C ALA A 47 -9.05 -15.98 5.67
N LEU A 48 -9.61 -15.28 4.68
CA LEU A 48 -9.42 -15.58 3.25
C LEU A 48 -7.94 -15.53 2.87
N VAL A 49 -7.24 -14.44 3.21
CA VAL A 49 -5.82 -14.29 2.91
C VAL A 49 -4.99 -15.35 3.64
N ARG A 50 -5.27 -15.58 4.93
CA ARG A 50 -4.55 -16.61 5.71
C ARG A 50 -4.80 -18.02 5.19
N GLY A 51 -5.98 -18.32 4.65
CA GLY A 51 -6.34 -19.64 4.15
C GLY A 51 -5.50 -20.11 2.96
N ILE A 52 -4.86 -19.20 2.23
CA ILE A 52 -4.02 -19.52 1.07
C ILE A 52 -2.51 -19.38 1.34
N LEU A 53 -2.15 -18.88 2.53
CA LEU A 53 -0.77 -18.70 2.95
C LEU A 53 -0.32 -19.84 3.86
N SER A 54 0.92 -20.26 3.68
CA SER A 54 1.61 -21.30 4.45
C SER A 54 3.06 -20.89 4.71
N SER A 55 3.73 -21.60 5.62
CA SER A 55 5.18 -21.48 5.86
C SER A 55 5.67 -20.04 6.08
N ALA A 56 4.97 -19.26 6.91
CA ALA A 56 5.35 -17.89 7.22
C ALA A 56 6.58 -17.84 8.15
N ALA A 57 7.61 -17.09 7.76
CA ALA A 57 8.82 -16.85 8.52
C ALA A 57 9.11 -15.34 8.61
N VAL A 58 9.65 -14.92 9.74
CA VAL A 58 10.04 -13.52 9.99
C VAL A 58 11.53 -13.50 10.35
N SER A 59 12.31 -12.74 9.59
CA SER A 59 13.70 -12.44 9.92
C SER A 59 13.78 -11.03 10.53
N PRO A 60 14.37 -10.85 11.72
CA PRO A 60 14.39 -9.56 12.40
C PRO A 60 15.48 -8.60 11.89
N ALA A 61 16.55 -9.11 11.27
CA ALA A 61 17.71 -8.30 10.88
C ALA A 61 18.33 -8.77 9.55
N PRO A 62 18.08 -8.07 8.41
CA PRO A 62 17.10 -6.99 8.22
C PRO A 62 15.65 -7.50 8.31
N PRO A 63 14.67 -6.66 8.68
CA PRO A 63 13.26 -7.06 8.73
C PRO A 63 12.77 -7.58 7.37
N ARG A 64 12.49 -8.88 7.33
CA ARG A 64 11.95 -9.60 6.18
C ARG A 64 10.86 -10.54 6.63
N VAL A 65 9.84 -10.71 5.80
CA VAL A 65 8.79 -11.69 6.01
C VAL A 65 8.69 -12.52 4.73
N SER A 66 8.74 -13.83 4.86
CA SER A 66 8.52 -14.74 3.74
C SER A 66 7.38 -15.69 4.05
N CYS A 67 6.64 -16.10 3.03
CA CYS A 67 5.63 -17.15 3.12
C CYS A 67 5.45 -17.83 1.77
N THR A 68 4.80 -18.99 1.78
CA THR A 68 4.39 -19.69 0.57
C THR A 68 2.89 -19.48 0.36
N LEU A 69 2.49 -19.31 -0.90
CA LEU A 69 1.10 -19.19 -1.32
C LEU A 69 0.79 -20.35 -2.27
N SER A 70 -0.27 -21.09 -1.97
CA SER A 70 -0.79 -22.14 -2.86
C SER A 70 -1.95 -21.57 -3.66
N VAL A 71 -1.84 -21.60 -5.00
CA VAL A 71 -2.90 -21.06 -5.87
C VAL A 71 -4.06 -22.05 -5.94
N SER A 72 -5.05 -21.85 -5.07
CA SER A 72 -6.26 -22.69 -4.97
C SER A 72 -7.37 -22.21 -5.91
N PRO A 73 -8.40 -23.05 -6.20
CA PRO A 73 -9.55 -22.66 -7.01
C PRO A 73 -10.29 -21.42 -6.49
N ALA A 74 -10.29 -21.19 -5.17
CA ALA A 74 -10.92 -20.01 -4.56
C ALA A 74 -10.12 -18.72 -4.78
N ALA A 75 -8.85 -18.81 -5.20
CA ALA A 75 -7.95 -17.68 -5.36
C ALA A 75 -7.73 -17.27 -6.83
N VAL A 76 -8.28 -18.02 -7.80
CA VAL A 76 -8.07 -17.76 -9.23
C VAL A 76 -9.19 -16.92 -9.86
N ASN A 77 -8.87 -16.28 -10.98
CA ASN A 77 -9.83 -15.64 -11.87
C ASN A 77 -10.35 -16.63 -12.94
N ALA A 78 -11.19 -16.14 -13.85
CA ALA A 78 -11.76 -16.94 -14.96
C ALA A 78 -10.73 -17.46 -15.98
N TYR A 79 -9.45 -17.09 -15.85
CA TYR A 79 -8.35 -17.57 -16.69
C TYR A 79 -7.46 -18.60 -15.96
N ASP A 80 -7.92 -19.15 -14.83
CA ASP A 80 -7.17 -20.08 -13.97
C ASP A 80 -5.82 -19.52 -13.50
N THR A 81 -5.78 -18.21 -13.26
CA THR A 81 -4.59 -17.50 -12.74
C THR A 81 -4.93 -16.76 -11.47
N LEU A 82 -3.94 -16.56 -10.59
CA LEU A 82 -4.11 -15.89 -9.32
C LEU A 82 -4.81 -14.53 -9.52
N HIS A 83 -5.94 -14.35 -8.83
CA HIS A 83 -6.79 -13.18 -8.97
C HIS A 83 -6.04 -11.92 -8.56
N GLY A 84 -6.13 -10.84 -9.35
CA GLY A 84 -5.36 -9.61 -9.05
C GLY A 84 -5.70 -8.99 -7.69
N GLY A 85 -6.97 -9.07 -7.28
CA GLY A 85 -7.39 -8.69 -5.93
C GLY A 85 -6.75 -9.55 -4.84
N MET A 86 -6.52 -10.84 -5.10
CA MET A 86 -5.84 -11.73 -4.15
C MET A 86 -4.35 -11.38 -4.03
N VAL A 87 -3.69 -11.08 -5.16
CA VAL A 87 -2.30 -10.57 -5.16
C VAL A 87 -2.18 -9.32 -4.30
N ALA A 88 -3.10 -8.36 -4.49
CA ALA A 88 -3.13 -7.14 -3.72
C ALA A 88 -3.35 -7.40 -2.21
N ALA A 89 -4.27 -8.30 -1.87
CA ALA A 89 -4.59 -8.64 -0.49
C ALA A 89 -3.42 -9.31 0.25
N VAL A 90 -2.73 -10.24 -0.42
CA VAL A 90 -1.53 -10.88 0.11
C VAL A 90 -0.40 -9.86 0.26
N ALA A 91 -0.20 -8.99 -0.74
CA ALA A 91 0.83 -7.95 -0.67
C ALA A 91 0.59 -6.98 0.49
N GLU A 92 -0.67 -6.61 0.75
CA GLU A 92 -1.04 -5.82 1.92
C GLU A 92 -0.72 -6.56 3.22
N ALA A 93 -1.18 -7.81 3.38
CA ALA A 93 -1.03 -8.56 4.61
C ALA A 93 0.45 -8.84 4.96
N VAL A 94 1.22 -9.35 3.99
CA VAL A 94 2.64 -9.67 4.18
C VAL A 94 3.47 -8.39 4.31
N GLY A 95 3.13 -7.35 3.54
CA GLY A 95 3.72 -6.02 3.70
C GLY A 95 3.47 -5.42 5.09
N MET A 96 2.25 -5.53 5.61
CA MET A 96 1.89 -5.04 6.94
C MET A 96 2.63 -5.81 8.02
N ALA A 97 2.75 -7.14 7.89
CA ALA A 97 3.54 -7.96 8.81
C ALA A 97 5.01 -7.51 8.84
N CYS A 98 5.61 -7.27 7.67
CA CYS A 98 6.97 -6.76 7.55
C CYS A 98 7.13 -5.35 8.15
N ALA A 99 6.17 -4.46 7.90
CA ALA A 99 6.15 -3.12 8.48
C ALA A 99 6.08 -3.15 10.02
N ARG A 100 5.27 -4.06 10.60
CA ARG A 100 5.19 -4.28 12.05
C ARG A 100 6.51 -4.82 12.62
N ALA A 101 7.14 -5.77 11.94
CA ALA A 101 8.46 -6.27 12.34
C ALA A 101 9.52 -5.16 12.42
N ALA A 102 9.41 -4.10 11.61
CA ALA A 102 10.36 -2.99 11.58
C ALA A 102 9.98 -1.77 12.45
N ALA A 103 8.68 -1.51 12.66
CA ALA A 103 8.19 -0.32 13.34
C ALA A 103 7.60 -0.58 14.74
N GLY A 104 7.50 -1.86 15.13
CA GLY A 104 6.80 -2.34 16.32
C GLY A 104 5.29 -2.37 16.13
N ASP A 105 4.56 -2.60 17.23
CA ASP A 105 3.09 -2.76 17.24
C ASP A 105 2.31 -1.44 17.13
N LYS A 106 2.84 -0.49 16.36
CA LYS A 106 2.15 0.77 16.10
C LYS A 106 0.94 0.52 15.21
N GLU A 107 -0.13 1.27 15.47
CA GLU A 107 -1.27 1.28 14.59
C GLU A 107 -0.88 1.88 13.23
N MET A 108 -1.20 1.17 12.16
CA MET A 108 -0.82 1.50 10.79
C MET A 108 -1.95 1.13 9.84
N PHE A 109 -2.10 1.89 8.76
CA PHE A 109 -2.99 1.54 7.66
C PHE A 109 -2.27 1.64 6.31
N LEU A 110 -2.78 0.90 5.32
CA LEU A 110 -2.30 0.96 3.96
C LEU A 110 -2.76 2.27 3.29
N GLY A 111 -1.82 3.11 2.86
CA GLY A 111 -2.14 4.34 2.15
C GLY A 111 -1.99 4.25 0.64
N GLU A 112 -1.02 3.49 0.16
CA GLU A 112 -0.79 3.29 -1.27
C GLU A 112 -0.29 1.86 -1.50
N LEU A 113 -0.89 1.18 -2.48
CA LEU A 113 -0.43 -0.10 -2.99
C LEU A 113 -0.26 0.02 -4.50
N SER A 114 0.92 -0.32 -4.99
CA SER A 114 1.25 -0.35 -6.41
C SER A 114 1.75 -1.74 -6.77
N THR A 115 1.11 -2.41 -7.73
CA THR A 115 1.44 -3.78 -8.13
C THR A 115 1.73 -3.85 -9.62
N ALA A 116 2.88 -4.40 -9.98
CA ALA A 116 3.24 -4.76 -11.35
C ALA A 116 2.93 -6.25 -11.58
N TYR A 117 2.22 -6.54 -12.68
CA TYR A 117 1.83 -7.90 -13.10
C TYR A 117 2.72 -8.33 -14.26
N LEU A 118 3.76 -9.12 -13.96
CA LEU A 118 4.83 -9.47 -14.90
C LEU A 118 4.61 -10.85 -15.54
N SER A 119 4.12 -11.82 -14.75
CA SER A 119 3.71 -13.12 -15.26
C SER A 119 2.62 -13.74 -14.39
N ALA A 120 1.85 -14.65 -14.96
CA ALA A 120 0.71 -15.26 -14.28
C ALA A 120 1.13 -16.48 -13.44
N ALA A 121 0.70 -16.54 -12.19
CA ALA A 121 0.72 -17.74 -11.38
C ALA A 121 -0.55 -18.55 -11.66
N ARG A 122 -0.41 -19.76 -12.20
CA ARG A 122 -1.53 -20.63 -12.59
C ARG A 122 -2.10 -21.40 -11.41
N LEU A 123 -3.34 -21.86 -11.55
CA LEU A 123 -3.95 -22.81 -10.64
C LEU A 123 -3.00 -23.98 -10.31
N ASN A 124 -2.99 -24.41 -9.05
CA ASN A 124 -2.15 -25.48 -8.50
C ASN A 124 -0.64 -25.18 -8.47
N SER A 125 -0.20 -23.98 -8.82
CA SER A 125 1.20 -23.56 -8.61
C SER A 125 1.45 -23.09 -7.17
N GLU A 126 2.70 -23.22 -6.73
CA GLU A 126 3.18 -22.62 -5.49
C GLU A 126 3.98 -21.35 -5.78
N VAL A 127 3.70 -20.30 -5.00
CA VAL A 127 4.32 -18.99 -5.13
C VAL A 127 5.03 -18.66 -3.81
N GLU A 128 6.31 -18.36 -3.89
CA GLU A 128 7.08 -17.77 -2.79
C GLU A 128 6.82 -16.27 -2.74
N VAL A 129 6.40 -15.79 -1.57
CA VAL A 129 6.13 -14.39 -1.33
C VAL A 129 7.17 -13.88 -0.33
N GLU A 130 7.89 -12.83 -0.68
CA GLU A 130 8.89 -12.19 0.19
C GLU A 130 8.62 -10.70 0.30
N ALA A 131 8.48 -10.20 1.53
CA ALA A 131 8.37 -8.79 1.84
C ALA A 131 9.62 -8.29 2.58
N GLN A 132 10.10 -7.12 2.16
CA GLN A 132 11.24 -6.45 2.77
C GLN A 132 10.97 -4.95 2.96
N ILE A 133 11.64 -4.36 3.94
CA ILE A 133 11.57 -2.91 4.18
C ILE A 133 12.40 -2.19 3.13
N LEU A 134 11.74 -1.36 2.31
CA LEU A 134 12.40 -0.43 1.42
C LEU A 134 12.81 0.85 2.14
N ARG A 135 11.91 1.37 3.01
CA ARG A 135 12.16 2.59 3.77
C ARG A 135 11.35 2.61 5.06
N LYS A 136 11.99 2.91 6.18
CA LYS A 136 11.29 3.20 7.44
C LYS A 136 11.54 4.64 7.88
N GLY A 137 10.48 5.44 7.95
CA GLY A 137 10.49 6.81 8.45
C GLY A 137 9.84 6.95 9.82
N ARG A 138 9.57 8.20 10.23
CA ARG A 138 8.85 8.50 11.48
C ARG A 138 7.35 8.19 11.38
N SER A 139 6.73 8.49 10.24
CA SER A 139 5.28 8.39 10.02
C SER A 139 4.89 7.48 8.85
N VAL A 140 5.87 6.96 8.12
CA VAL A 140 5.65 6.16 6.91
C VAL A 140 6.62 4.99 6.87
N VAL A 141 6.13 3.81 6.53
CA VAL A 141 6.93 2.62 6.22
C VAL A 141 6.60 2.18 4.81
N VAL A 142 7.61 1.91 4.00
CA VAL A 142 7.45 1.41 2.63
C VAL A 142 8.06 0.01 2.57
N THR A 143 7.27 -0.95 2.10
CA THR A 143 7.71 -2.32 1.85
C THR A 143 7.63 -2.64 0.37
N THR A 144 8.52 -3.52 -0.08
CA THR A 144 8.38 -4.22 -1.36
C THR A 144 7.99 -5.65 -1.09
N VAL A 145 7.06 -6.19 -1.87
CA VAL A 145 6.60 -7.58 -1.80
C VAL A 145 6.76 -8.21 -3.17
N GLU A 146 7.52 -9.29 -3.23
CA GLU A 146 7.85 -10.02 -4.44
C GLU A 146 7.17 -11.38 -4.42
N PHE A 147 6.61 -11.77 -5.56
CA PHE A 147 5.94 -13.06 -5.76
C PHE A 147 6.71 -13.83 -6.83
N ARG A 148 7.32 -14.95 -6.47
CA ARG A 148 8.08 -15.82 -7.37
C ARG A 148 7.48 -17.20 -7.45
N LEU A 149 7.38 -17.80 -8.63
CA LEU A 149 7.01 -19.20 -8.74
C LEU A 149 8.06 -20.08 -8.06
N LYS A 150 7.64 -21.04 -7.25
CA LYS A 150 8.56 -21.91 -6.52
C LYS A 150 9.41 -22.77 -7.47
N ASP A 151 8.78 -23.30 -8.53
CA ASP A 151 9.41 -24.22 -9.49
C ASP A 151 10.44 -23.52 -10.38
N THR A 152 10.10 -22.34 -10.92
CA THR A 152 10.92 -21.65 -11.93
C THR A 152 11.70 -20.46 -11.38
N LYS A 153 11.41 -20.04 -10.14
CA LYS A 153 11.89 -18.79 -9.52
C LYS A 153 11.59 -17.52 -10.32
N LYS A 154 10.70 -17.61 -11.32
CA LYS A 154 10.30 -16.47 -12.16
C LYS A 154 9.45 -15.51 -11.34
N LEU A 155 9.75 -14.21 -11.46
CA LEU A 155 8.98 -13.15 -10.85
C LEU A 155 7.61 -13.00 -11.55
N CYS A 156 6.54 -13.16 -10.77
CA CYS A 156 5.16 -13.02 -11.23
C CYS A 156 4.62 -11.63 -10.96
N TYR A 157 4.78 -11.17 -9.72
CA TYR A 157 4.22 -9.92 -9.26
C TYR A 157 5.24 -9.19 -8.39
N LEU A 158 5.25 -7.87 -8.50
CA LEU A 158 6.04 -6.99 -7.64
C LEU A 158 5.11 -5.90 -7.11
N SER A 159 4.96 -5.85 -5.81
CA SER A 159 4.14 -4.86 -5.13
C SER A 159 4.98 -3.95 -4.26
N ARG A 160 4.58 -2.68 -4.19
CA ARG A 160 5.10 -1.70 -3.23
C ARG A 160 3.94 -1.19 -2.39
N ALA A 161 3.99 -1.47 -1.09
CA ALA A 161 3.00 -1.05 -0.13
C ALA A 161 3.56 0.08 0.75
N THR A 162 2.79 1.14 0.94
CA THR A 162 3.13 2.28 1.77
C THR A 162 2.17 2.35 2.94
N PHE A 163 2.69 2.11 4.13
CA PHE A 163 1.95 2.14 5.38
C PHE A 163 2.18 3.45 6.11
N TYR A 164 1.10 4.01 6.63
CA TYR A 164 1.08 5.24 7.40
C TYR A 164 0.92 4.91 8.87
N ILE A 165 1.89 5.33 9.68
CA ILE A 165 1.86 5.13 11.14
C ILE A 165 0.94 6.18 11.76
N MET A 166 -0.08 5.70 12.45
CA MET A 166 -1.04 6.54 13.15
C MET A 166 -0.36 7.20 14.35
N PRO A 167 -0.51 8.53 14.53
CA PRO A 167 -0.04 9.20 15.72
C PRO A 167 -0.82 8.70 16.93
N GLN A 168 -0.14 8.03 17.86
CA GLN A 168 -0.75 7.59 19.10
C GLN A 168 -1.11 8.82 19.98
N PRO A 169 -2.26 8.81 20.67
CA PRO A 169 -2.52 9.78 21.73
C PRO A 169 -1.45 9.61 22.83
N ASN A 170 -0.96 10.72 23.37
CA ASN A 170 0.03 10.64 24.46
C ASN A 170 -0.71 10.19 25.70
N THR A 171 -0.46 8.97 26.18
CA THR A 171 -1.08 8.42 27.40
C THR A 171 -0.67 9.14 28.69
N SER A 172 0.30 10.05 28.63
CA SER A 172 0.76 10.88 29.75
C SER A 172 0.05 12.23 29.89
N ARG A 173 -0.81 12.60 28.93
CA ARG A 173 -1.72 13.75 29.03
C ARG A 173 -3.12 13.20 28.82
N GLU A 174 -4.12 13.63 29.57
CA GLU A 174 -5.51 13.45 29.15
C GLU A 174 -5.72 14.23 27.85
N ASP A 175 -5.33 13.62 26.74
CA ASP A 175 -5.49 14.15 25.41
C ASP A 175 -6.99 14.10 25.11
N SER A 176 -7.66 15.23 25.32
CA SER A 176 -9.08 15.41 24.99
C SER A 176 -9.38 14.79 23.62
N PRO A 177 -10.53 14.11 23.45
CA PRO A 177 -10.95 13.56 22.15
C PRO A 177 -10.81 14.57 21.00
N ALA A 178 -11.01 15.86 21.26
CA ALA A 178 -10.81 16.93 20.28
C ALA A 178 -9.34 17.08 19.82
N ALA A 179 -8.37 16.94 20.72
CA ALA A 179 -6.93 17.02 20.41
C ALA A 179 -6.44 15.80 19.62
N ALA A 180 -7.01 14.61 19.90
CA ALA A 180 -6.78 13.40 19.10
C ALA A 180 -7.36 13.56 17.69
N VAL A 181 -8.61 14.04 17.56
CA VAL A 181 -9.26 14.31 16.27
C VAL A 181 -8.49 15.38 15.48
N MET A 182 -8.00 16.44 16.11
CA MET A 182 -7.20 17.47 15.43
C MET A 182 -5.87 16.92 14.91
N ARG A 183 -5.17 16.07 15.70
CA ARG A 183 -3.96 15.35 15.25
C ARG A 183 -4.26 14.43 14.07
N MET A 184 -5.37 13.70 14.13
CA MET A 184 -5.82 12.84 13.04
C MET A 184 -6.10 13.64 11.78
N ARG A 185 -6.85 14.75 11.89
CA ARG A 185 -7.14 15.65 10.76
C ARG A 185 -5.86 16.23 10.15
N GLY A 186 -4.92 16.66 10.98
CA GLY A 186 -3.61 17.16 10.53
C GLY A 186 -2.79 16.08 9.83
N PHE A 187 -2.84 14.85 10.34
CA PHE A 187 -2.21 13.69 9.72
C PHE A 187 -2.82 13.37 8.35
N VAL A 188 -4.15 13.24 8.25
CA VAL A 188 -4.87 12.99 7.00
C VAL A 188 -4.60 14.08 5.96
N ARG A 189 -4.52 15.36 6.37
CA ARG A 189 -4.15 16.46 5.47
C ARG A 189 -2.73 16.28 4.91
N ARG A 190 -1.76 15.93 5.76
CA ARG A 190 -0.37 15.68 5.33
C ARG A 190 -0.27 14.46 4.41
N THR A 191 -0.95 13.35 4.72
CA THR A 191 -0.92 12.16 3.85
C THR A 191 -1.53 12.46 2.49
N ARG A 192 -2.68 13.12 2.42
CA ARG A 192 -3.29 13.59 1.16
C ARG A 192 -2.35 14.51 0.37
N GLN A 193 -1.64 15.42 1.04
CA GLN A 193 -0.69 16.31 0.36
C GLN A 193 0.50 15.54 -0.22
N CYS A 194 1.04 14.55 0.50
CA CYS A 194 2.10 13.67 -0.01
C CYS A 194 1.64 12.87 -1.23
N VAL A 195 0.46 12.24 -1.16
CA VAL A 195 -0.13 11.48 -2.28
C VAL A 195 -0.33 12.40 -3.49
N ARG A 196 -0.93 13.57 -3.30
CA ARG A 196 -1.12 14.55 -4.38
C ARG A 196 0.20 14.97 -5.01
N ARG A 197 1.23 15.27 -4.20
CA ARG A 197 2.57 15.63 -4.72
C ARG A 197 3.18 14.51 -5.54
N ARG A 198 3.03 13.25 -5.11
CA ARG A 198 3.50 12.09 -5.85
C ARG A 198 2.79 11.93 -7.19
N VAL A 199 1.46 11.98 -7.20
CA VAL A 199 0.66 11.90 -8.44
C VAL A 199 1.08 12.99 -9.43
N MET A 200 1.31 14.21 -8.93
CA MET A 200 1.78 15.32 -9.77
C MET A 200 3.20 15.09 -10.31
N ALA A 201 4.10 14.48 -9.53
CA ALA A 201 5.45 14.14 -9.96
C ALA A 201 5.43 13.06 -11.06
N GLU A 202 4.70 11.96 -10.85
CA GLU A 202 4.55 10.89 -11.85
C GLU A 202 3.89 11.39 -13.14
N SER A 203 2.89 12.27 -13.03
CA SER A 203 2.25 12.90 -14.19
C SER A 203 3.18 13.84 -14.97
N ARG A 204 4.15 14.49 -14.30
CA ARG A 204 5.18 15.31 -14.95
C ARG A 204 6.23 14.46 -15.66
N GLU A 205 6.67 13.39 -15.01
CA GLU A 205 7.62 12.42 -15.58
C GLU A 205 7.05 11.79 -16.87
N ARG A 206 5.79 11.36 -16.85
CA ARG A 206 5.09 10.87 -18.06
C ARG A 206 4.98 11.90 -19.19
N ARG A 207 5.06 13.20 -18.87
CA ARG A 207 5.02 14.30 -19.85
C ARG A 207 6.43 14.75 -20.29
N GLY A 208 7.48 14.04 -19.90
CA GLY A 208 8.86 14.37 -20.28
C GLY A 208 9.34 15.72 -19.72
N MET A 209 8.69 16.23 -18.67
CA MET A 209 9.08 17.50 -18.06
C MET A 209 10.29 17.30 -17.12
N PRO A 210 11.29 18.19 -17.13
CA PRO A 210 12.50 18.03 -16.33
C PRO A 210 12.19 17.96 -14.82
N SER A 211 12.88 17.04 -14.12
CA SER A 211 12.77 16.88 -12.67
C SER A 211 13.50 18.02 -11.96
N TRP A 212 12.80 18.78 -11.11
CA TRP A 212 13.47 19.70 -10.21
C TRP A 212 14.16 18.90 -9.11
N SER A 213 15.46 19.16 -8.88
CA SER A 213 16.17 18.65 -7.73
C SER A 213 15.55 19.27 -6.46
N TRP A 214 15.11 18.41 -5.54
CA TRP A 214 14.56 18.85 -4.27
C TRP A 214 15.69 19.46 -3.42
N ARG A 215 15.88 20.77 -3.49
CA ARG A 215 16.50 21.48 -2.37
C ARG A 215 15.51 21.40 -1.22
N ARG A 216 15.96 20.85 -0.09
CA ARG A 216 15.20 20.73 1.16
C ARG A 216 14.92 22.15 1.67
N SER A 217 13.90 22.82 1.15
CA SER A 217 13.48 24.11 1.69
C SER A 217 13.04 23.89 3.12
N SER A 218 13.72 24.60 4.00
CA SER A 218 13.60 24.58 5.44
C SER A 218 12.14 24.66 5.89
N VAL A 219 11.90 24.07 7.05
CA VAL A 219 10.65 24.07 7.82
C VAL A 219 10.21 25.48 8.27
N GLU A 220 10.84 26.55 7.77
CA GLU A 220 10.62 27.93 8.23
C GLU A 220 9.43 28.65 7.58
N GLU A 221 8.93 28.22 6.41
CA GLU A 221 8.08 29.09 5.57
C GLU A 221 6.57 28.80 5.65
N LEU A 222 6.09 28.33 6.81
CA LEU A 222 4.65 28.25 7.13
C LEU A 222 4.40 28.64 8.60
N ARG A 223 4.71 29.89 8.98
CA ARG A 223 4.05 30.54 10.12
C ARG A 223 2.82 31.30 9.62
N PRO A 224 1.59 30.99 10.07
CA PRO A 224 0.48 31.90 9.88
C PRO A 224 0.64 33.10 10.83
N HIS A 225 0.48 34.31 10.29
CA HIS A 225 0.33 35.55 11.04
C HIS A 225 -0.74 35.39 12.13
N TRP A 226 -0.31 35.42 13.38
CA TRP A 226 -1.14 35.77 14.52
C TRP A 226 -0.60 37.08 15.08
N SER A 227 -1.38 38.15 14.89
CA SER A 227 -1.13 39.44 15.51
C SER A 227 -1.70 39.46 16.92
N SER A 228 -1.00 40.21 17.76
CA SER A 228 -1.38 40.85 19.05
C SER A 228 -1.66 39.96 20.27
N SER A 229 -0.65 39.93 21.15
CA SER A 229 -0.72 40.32 22.57
C SER A 229 -0.28 39.24 23.57
N PHE A 230 0.56 39.69 24.53
CA PHE A 230 1.28 38.99 25.62
C PHE A 230 2.49 38.17 25.17
N GLY A 231 3.74 38.45 25.53
CA GLY A 231 4.37 39.37 26.49
C GLY A 231 5.73 38.76 26.83
N ASP A 232 6.81 39.51 26.62
CA ASP A 232 8.21 39.08 26.81
C ASP A 232 8.56 38.75 28.26
N LEU A 233 9.46 37.77 28.50
CA LEU A 233 10.55 37.85 29.50
C LEU A 233 11.46 36.59 29.53
N VAL A 234 12.70 36.78 29.03
CA VAL A 234 14.04 36.49 29.60
C VAL A 234 14.51 35.05 29.92
N ALA A 235 15.70 34.72 29.36
CA ALA A 235 16.93 34.12 29.96
C ALA A 235 17.60 33.18 28.92
N VAL A 236 18.68 33.51 28.20
CA VAL A 236 20.10 33.77 28.57
C VAL A 236 20.70 32.72 29.52
N GLY A 237 21.71 31.97 29.05
CA GLY A 237 22.76 31.40 29.91
C GLY A 237 23.33 30.03 29.54
N PHE A 238 24.50 30.04 28.88
CA PHE A 238 25.70 29.19 29.08
C PHE A 238 25.62 27.65 29.11
N ILE A 239 26.48 26.99 28.31
CA ILE A 239 27.65 26.23 28.78
C ILE A 239 28.71 26.26 27.66
N ASP A 240 29.90 26.71 28.06
CA ASP A 240 31.19 26.70 27.36
C ASP A 240 31.84 25.31 27.49
N LEU A 241 32.56 24.87 26.46
CA LEU A 241 33.67 23.92 26.59
C LEU A 241 34.61 24.14 25.40
N SER A 242 35.60 24.97 25.68
CA SER A 242 36.80 25.24 24.91
C SER A 242 37.79 24.07 24.94
N SER A 243 38.82 24.21 24.09
CA SER A 243 40.11 23.50 23.99
C SER A 243 40.19 22.32 22.98
N HIS A 244 41.19 22.21 22.09
CA HIS A 244 42.36 23.05 21.80
C HIS A 244 43.10 22.58 20.51
N SER A 245 43.78 23.52 19.85
CA SER A 245 45.10 23.44 19.18
C SER A 245 45.27 22.54 17.93
N VAL A 246 45.98 22.91 16.86
CA VAL A 246 46.98 23.97 16.54
C VAL A 246 46.67 24.50 15.13
#